data_AF-A0A7S4NL27-F1
#
_entry.id   AF-A0A7S4NL27-F1
#
_cell.length_a   1.000
_cell.length_b   1.000
_cell.length_c   1.000
_cell.angle_alpha   90.00
_cell.angle_beta   90.00
_cell.angle_gamma   90.00
#
_symmetry.space_group_name_H-M   'P 1'
#
loop_
_entity.id
_entity.type
_entity.pdbx_description
1 polymer ?
#
loop_
_entity_poly.entity_id
_entity_poly.type
_entity_poly.pdbx_seq_one_letter_code
_entity_poly.pdbx_strand_id
1 'polypeptide(L)'
;MVPTEHRTSLRVGWSSQVLMATEARRPSNSNASVGSPLRTSDNRSKQSPKAEPLWKTWDHLSLKHGEHATVYHTNGDKYRGQYEGNMKCGQGTLLFKNGDKYEGEFREDMQSGFGTHWTNVQGKLILQYRGSFWQGRRHGHGIFAYKDGGKYDGEWQNGKRHGEGRMNYTDGTVYEGMWENGKRHGAGTLFLANGDVYQGDYALDLKDGPGTFFYVSKKKR
;
A
#
# COMPACT_ATOMS: atom_id res chain seq x y z
N MET A 1 18.75 -60.50 -8.48
CA MET A 1 18.08 -59.40 -9.21
C MET A 1 18.31 -58.14 -8.40
N VAL A 2 19.16 -57.24 -8.91
CA VAL A 2 19.51 -55.96 -8.29
C VAL A 2 19.07 -54.88 -9.28
N PRO A 3 18.40 -53.81 -8.83
CA PRO A 3 18.34 -52.55 -9.58
C PRO A 3 19.06 -51.47 -8.76
N THR A 4 20.31 -51.12 -9.09
CA THR A 4 20.74 -50.07 -10.03
C THR A 4 20.22 -48.69 -9.66
N GLU A 5 21.11 -47.92 -9.05
CA GLU A 5 20.99 -46.49 -8.74
C GLU A 5 21.03 -45.63 -10.01
N HIS A 6 20.20 -44.58 -10.07
CA HIS A 6 20.45 -43.43 -10.92
C HIS A 6 20.32 -42.16 -10.08
N ARG A 7 21.48 -41.61 -9.68
CA ARG A 7 21.60 -40.32 -9.00
C ARG A 7 22.02 -39.28 -10.04
N THR A 8 21.05 -38.49 -10.50
CA THR A 8 21.28 -37.39 -11.44
C THR A 8 21.91 -36.21 -10.70
N SER A 9 23.14 -35.86 -11.07
CA SER A 9 23.80 -34.61 -10.67
C SER A 9 23.53 -33.54 -11.72
N LEU A 10 23.04 -32.37 -11.30
CA LEU A 10 23.12 -31.14 -12.10
C LEU A 10 23.64 -30.01 -11.22
N ARG A 11 24.86 -29.59 -11.52
CA ARG A 11 25.52 -28.38 -11.01
C ARG A 11 24.86 -27.16 -11.66
N VAL A 12 24.54 -26.15 -10.87
CA VAL A 12 24.19 -24.82 -11.37
C VAL A 12 25.36 -23.90 -11.06
N GLY A 13 26.16 -23.60 -12.08
CA GLY A 13 27.24 -22.60 -12.00
C GLY A 13 26.67 -21.21 -12.24
N TRP A 14 26.97 -20.27 -11.36
CA TRP A 14 26.76 -18.85 -11.57
C TRP A 14 28.12 -18.21 -11.83
N SER A 15 28.34 -17.78 -13.07
CA SER A 15 29.45 -16.93 -13.47
C SER A 15 28.87 -15.66 -14.09
N SER A 16 29.21 -14.51 -13.52
CA SER A 16 29.15 -13.22 -14.20
C SER A 16 30.11 -12.25 -13.53
N GLN A 17 31.30 -12.13 -14.11
CA GLN A 17 32.13 -10.94 -14.07
C GLN A 17 32.21 -10.38 -15.50
N VAL A 18 31.86 -9.11 -15.68
CA VAL A 18 32.38 -8.23 -16.74
C VAL A 18 32.40 -6.82 -16.13
N LEU A 19 33.54 -6.25 -15.76
CA LEU A 19 34.59 -5.56 -16.52
C LEU A 19 34.35 -4.05 -16.69
N MET A 20 35.36 -3.31 -16.24
CA MET A 20 35.53 -1.86 -16.21
C MET A 20 35.81 -1.26 -17.59
N ALA A 21 35.48 0.03 -17.74
CA ALA A 21 36.28 1.12 -18.35
C ALA A 21 35.30 2.18 -18.90
N THR A 22 35.51 3.48 -18.68
CA THR A 22 36.46 4.23 -19.51
C THR A 22 36.70 5.63 -18.94
N GLU A 23 37.96 6.05 -18.99
CA GLU A 23 38.47 7.40 -18.74
C GLU A 23 38.07 8.36 -19.87
N ALA A 24 37.79 9.62 -19.52
CA ALA A 24 37.79 10.72 -20.48
C ALA A 24 38.81 11.79 -20.04
N ARG A 25 39.84 11.97 -20.87
CA ARG A 25 40.92 12.96 -20.74
C ARG A 25 40.41 14.39 -20.96
N ARG A 26 40.94 15.34 -20.20
CA ARG A 26 40.89 16.79 -20.46
C ARG A 26 42.13 17.25 -21.24
N PRO A 27 42.07 18.34 -22.04
CA PRO A 27 43.22 18.86 -22.75
C PRO A 27 44.04 19.92 -21.95
N SER A 28 45.36 19.82 -22.13
CA SER A 28 46.47 20.81 -22.19
C SER A 28 46.41 22.19 -21.49
N ASN A 29 47.44 22.41 -20.65
CA ASN A 29 48.25 23.64 -20.41
C ASN A 29 48.52 24.49 -21.68
N SER A 30 49.00 25.75 -21.71
CA SER A 30 49.28 26.87 -20.78
C SER A 30 49.97 27.96 -21.63
N ASN A 31 49.73 29.26 -21.37
CA ASN A 31 50.71 30.36 -21.58
C ASN A 31 50.11 31.64 -20.95
N ALA A 32 50.69 32.14 -19.85
CA ALA A 32 51.63 33.28 -19.79
C ALA A 32 50.94 34.62 -20.13
N SER A 33 51.00 35.72 -19.36
CA SER A 33 51.82 36.12 -18.22
C SER A 33 51.28 37.44 -17.63
N VAL A 34 51.30 37.53 -16.30
CA VAL A 34 51.66 38.68 -15.44
C VAL A 34 51.15 40.09 -15.78
N GLY A 35 50.23 40.57 -14.95
CA GLY A 35 49.99 41.98 -14.65
C GLY A 35 49.35 42.11 -13.27
N SER A 36 50.15 42.33 -12.23
CA SER A 36 49.66 42.76 -10.90
C SER A 36 49.16 44.21 -11.00
N PRO A 37 48.10 44.60 -10.26
CA PRO A 37 48.41 45.16 -8.95
C PRO A 37 47.31 45.00 -7.87
N LEU A 38 47.72 45.36 -6.65
CA LEU A 38 46.90 45.83 -5.53
C LEU A 38 46.13 44.79 -4.72
N ARG A 39 46.80 44.45 -3.63
CA ARG A 39 46.36 43.72 -2.45
C ARG A 39 45.31 44.55 -1.69
N THR A 40 44.03 44.24 -1.87
CA THR A 40 43.00 44.50 -0.86
C THR A 40 42.65 43.18 -0.17
N SER A 41 42.70 43.22 1.15
CA SER A 41 42.53 42.09 2.05
C SER A 41 41.09 41.55 2.04
N ASP A 42 40.81 40.59 1.17
CA ASP A 42 39.63 39.72 1.32
C ASP A 42 40.03 38.48 2.12
N ASN A 43 39.90 38.58 3.45
CA ASN A 43 39.95 37.44 4.34
C ASN A 43 38.60 36.70 4.30
N ARG A 44 38.26 36.09 3.16
CA ARG A 44 37.27 34.99 3.14
C ARG A 44 38.05 33.70 3.31
N SER A 45 38.20 33.31 4.57
CA SER A 45 38.57 31.94 4.94
C SER A 45 37.68 30.98 4.15
N LYS A 46 38.24 30.29 3.15
CA LYS A 46 37.67 29.03 2.68
C LYS A 46 37.79 28.08 3.86
N GLN A 47 36.77 28.07 4.71
CA GLN A 47 36.62 27.01 5.70
C GLN A 47 36.51 25.72 4.89
N SER A 48 37.54 24.88 4.96
CA SER A 48 37.40 23.46 4.67
C SER A 48 36.14 22.97 5.38
N PRO A 49 35.27 22.18 4.72
CA PRO A 49 34.08 21.68 5.38
C PRO A 49 34.54 21.01 6.67
N LYS A 50 34.09 21.55 7.82
CA LYS A 50 34.43 20.99 9.14
C LYS A 50 34.11 19.51 9.08
N ALA A 51 35.13 18.66 9.26
CA ALA A 51 34.94 17.23 9.30
C ALA A 51 33.84 16.92 10.32
N GLU A 52 32.77 16.30 9.84
CA GLU A 52 31.65 15.95 10.72
C GLU A 52 32.12 14.91 11.73
N PRO A 53 31.70 15.02 12.99
CA PRO A 53 32.10 14.06 14.00
C PRO A 53 31.52 12.68 13.66
N LEU A 54 32.33 11.63 13.82
CA LEU A 54 31.99 10.25 13.44
C LEU A 54 30.69 9.75 14.08
N TRP A 55 30.30 10.26 15.24
CA TRP A 55 29.02 9.88 15.87
C TRP A 55 27.83 10.21 14.97
N LYS A 56 27.88 11.27 14.15
CA LYS A 56 26.82 11.56 13.16
C LYS A 56 26.75 10.47 12.09
N THR A 57 27.91 9.96 11.65
CA THR A 57 27.94 8.86 10.68
C THR A 57 27.41 7.56 11.28
N TRP A 58 27.71 7.29 12.56
CA TRP A 58 27.18 6.13 13.28
C TRP A 58 25.67 6.24 13.52
N ASP A 59 25.16 7.43 13.85
CA ASP A 59 23.73 7.68 13.99
C ASP A 59 22.99 7.39 12.67
N HIS A 60 23.50 7.89 11.54
CA HIS A 60 22.92 7.61 10.23
C HIS A 60 22.96 6.12 9.85
N LEU A 61 24.07 5.42 10.13
CA LEU A 61 24.22 3.99 9.85
C LEU A 61 23.37 3.09 10.77
N SER A 62 22.97 3.59 11.94
CA SER A 62 22.17 2.85 12.91
C SER A 62 20.69 2.75 12.53
N LEU A 63 20.23 3.59 11.59
CA LEU A 63 18.86 3.57 11.09
C LEU A 63 18.57 2.24 10.37
N LYS A 64 17.37 1.69 10.57
CA LYS A 64 16.92 0.51 9.83
C LYS A 64 16.67 0.90 8.38
N HIS A 65 17.37 0.20 7.50
CA HIS A 65 17.21 0.27 6.04
C HIS A 65 17.12 -1.14 5.46
N GLY A 66 16.45 -1.31 4.32
CA GLY A 66 16.36 -2.58 3.60
C GLY A 66 15.36 -3.56 4.20
N GLU A 67 15.43 -4.83 3.81
CA GLU A 67 14.57 -5.88 4.39
C GLU A 67 15.05 -6.29 5.78
N HIS A 68 14.15 -6.26 6.73
CA HIS A 68 14.40 -6.76 8.08
C HIS A 68 13.59 -8.03 8.33
N ALA A 69 14.11 -8.86 9.24
CA ALA A 69 13.33 -9.94 9.85
C ALA A 69 12.16 -9.37 10.67
N THR A 70 11.55 -10.20 11.51
CA THR A 70 10.46 -9.74 12.38
C THR A 70 10.97 -8.74 13.42
N VAL A 71 10.50 -7.50 13.33
CA VAL A 71 10.67 -6.45 14.33
C VAL A 71 9.46 -6.49 15.27
N TYR A 72 9.74 -6.53 16.57
CA TYR A 72 8.72 -6.47 17.62
C TYR A 72 8.62 -5.04 18.12
N HIS A 73 7.41 -4.49 18.11
CA HIS A 73 7.13 -3.16 18.62
C HIS A 73 6.66 -3.23 20.09
N THR A 74 6.88 -2.16 20.84
CA THR A 74 6.50 -2.06 22.27
C THR A 74 5.00 -2.21 22.50
N ASN A 75 4.18 -1.90 21.48
CA ASN A 75 2.74 -2.07 21.50
C ASN A 75 2.28 -3.54 21.30
N GLY A 76 3.20 -4.47 21.06
CA GLY A 76 2.93 -5.89 20.82
C GLY A 76 2.74 -6.25 19.34
N ASP A 77 2.78 -5.27 18.44
CA ASP A 77 2.71 -5.52 17.00
C ASP A 77 4.02 -6.13 16.49
N LYS A 78 3.91 -6.94 15.44
CA LYS A 78 5.05 -7.57 14.80
C LYS A 78 5.04 -7.19 13.33
N TYR A 79 6.15 -6.63 12.85
CA TYR A 79 6.31 -6.25 11.46
C TYR A 79 7.46 -7.00 10.82
N ARG A 80 7.25 -7.50 9.60
CA ARG A 80 8.29 -8.06 8.74
C ARG A 80 8.20 -7.39 7.38
N GLY A 81 9.27 -6.78 6.91
CA GLY A 81 9.26 -6.06 5.63
C GLY A 81 10.40 -5.06 5.52
N GLN A 82 10.24 -4.12 4.61
CA GLN A 82 11.26 -3.13 4.30
C GLN A 82 11.20 -1.95 5.29
N TYR A 83 12.38 -1.42 5.60
CA TYR A 83 12.56 -0.21 6.38
C TYR A 83 13.36 0.82 5.59
N GLU A 84 13.08 2.09 5.83
CA GLU A 84 13.87 3.22 5.39
C GLU A 84 13.85 4.28 6.49
N GLY A 85 15.02 4.61 7.04
CA GLY A 85 15.13 5.63 8.08
C GLY A 85 14.34 5.28 9.35
N ASN A 86 14.38 4.02 9.80
CA ASN A 86 13.58 3.48 10.91
C ASN A 86 12.07 3.40 10.67
N MET A 87 11.55 3.83 9.53
CA MET A 87 10.13 3.73 9.19
C MET A 87 9.87 2.54 8.27
N LYS A 88 8.73 1.87 8.44
CA LYS A 88 8.25 0.82 7.54
C LYS A 88 7.98 1.43 6.18
N CYS A 89 8.49 0.79 5.14
CA CYS A 89 8.29 1.18 3.75
C CYS A 89 8.08 -0.07 2.87
N GLY A 90 7.73 0.14 1.60
CA GLY A 90 7.63 -0.93 0.60
C GLY A 90 6.68 -2.05 1.01
N GLN A 91 6.97 -3.28 0.56
CA GLN A 91 6.13 -4.43 0.89
C GLN A 91 6.42 -4.94 2.31
N GLY A 92 5.36 -5.31 3.03
CA GLY A 92 5.50 -5.88 4.36
C GLY A 92 4.26 -6.60 4.87
N THR A 93 4.47 -7.31 5.98
CA THR A 93 3.45 -7.99 6.76
C THR A 93 3.43 -7.40 8.17
N LEU A 94 2.28 -6.94 8.61
CA LEU A 94 2.03 -6.46 9.97
C LEU A 94 1.03 -7.39 10.65
N LEU A 95 1.45 -8.01 11.76
CA LEU A 95 0.58 -8.71 12.67
C LEU A 95 0.29 -7.80 13.86
N PHE A 96 -0.97 -7.44 14.04
CA PHE A 96 -1.41 -6.59 15.14
C PHE A 96 -1.49 -7.38 16.44
N LYS A 97 -1.37 -6.69 17.59
CA LYS A 97 -1.54 -7.29 18.92
C LYS A 97 -2.88 -8.02 19.10
N ASN A 98 -3.96 -7.57 18.44
CA ASN A 98 -5.27 -8.21 18.48
C ASN A 98 -5.34 -9.50 17.65
N GLY A 99 -4.27 -9.86 16.94
CA GLY A 99 -4.17 -11.03 16.07
C GLY A 99 -4.56 -10.78 14.62
N ASP A 100 -5.07 -9.59 14.28
CA ASP A 100 -5.34 -9.20 12.90
C ASP A 100 -4.03 -9.17 12.10
N LYS A 101 -4.15 -9.34 10.78
CA LYS A 101 -2.99 -9.34 9.88
C LYS A 101 -3.24 -8.37 8.74
N TYR A 102 -2.21 -7.63 8.37
CA TYR A 102 -2.15 -6.86 7.14
C TYR A 102 -0.95 -7.31 6.31
N GLU A 103 -1.13 -7.44 5.01
CA GLU A 103 -0.07 -7.65 4.03
C GLU A 103 -0.26 -6.67 2.89
N GLY A 104 0.78 -5.93 2.55
CA GLY A 104 0.73 -4.95 1.49
C GLY A 104 1.81 -3.89 1.61
N GLU A 105 1.56 -2.78 0.96
CA GLU A 105 2.48 -1.67 0.86
C GLU A 105 2.44 -0.74 2.10
N PHE A 106 3.61 -0.23 2.46
CA PHE A 106 3.83 0.73 3.53
C PHE A 106 4.57 1.96 3.01
N ARG A 107 4.22 3.12 3.57
CA ARG A 107 4.93 4.38 3.37
C ARG A 107 4.89 5.15 4.69
N GLU A 108 6.06 5.61 5.15
CA GLU A 108 6.18 6.42 6.37
C GLU A 108 5.44 5.77 7.56
N ASP A 109 5.72 4.49 7.83
CA ASP A 109 5.10 3.66 8.88
C ASP A 109 3.62 3.31 8.71
N MET A 110 2.94 3.83 7.70
CA MET A 110 1.50 3.63 7.47
C MET A 110 1.22 2.72 6.27
N GLN A 111 0.09 2.01 6.31
CA GLN A 111 -0.41 1.29 5.15
C GLN A 111 -0.74 2.29 4.03
N SER A 112 -0.24 2.03 2.83
CA SER A 112 -0.40 2.89 1.67
C SER A 112 -0.31 2.04 0.41
N GLY A 113 -1.07 2.31 -0.64
CA GLY A 113 -1.07 1.45 -1.83
C GLY A 113 -1.94 0.21 -1.65
N PHE A 114 -1.70 -0.85 -2.41
CA PHE A 114 -2.57 -2.03 -2.37
C PHE A 114 -2.23 -2.92 -1.16
N GLY A 115 -3.26 -3.45 -0.51
CA GLY A 115 -3.08 -4.36 0.61
C GLY A 115 -4.28 -5.24 0.90
N THR A 116 -4.05 -6.23 1.73
CA THR A 116 -5.04 -7.19 2.21
C THR A 116 -5.03 -7.19 3.73
N HIS A 117 -6.23 -7.07 4.32
CA HIS A 117 -6.45 -7.09 5.75
C HIS A 117 -7.30 -8.30 6.14
N TRP A 118 -6.79 -9.08 7.09
CA TRP A 118 -7.47 -10.21 7.69
C TRP A 118 -7.80 -9.90 9.14
N THR A 119 -9.02 -10.23 9.53
CA THR A 119 -9.44 -10.16 10.94
C THR A 119 -9.28 -11.52 11.58
N ASN A 120 -8.78 -11.52 12.81
CA ASN A 120 -8.72 -12.71 13.65
C ASN A 120 -10.09 -12.93 14.32
N VAL A 121 -10.70 -14.06 14.01
CA VAL A 121 -11.93 -14.53 14.66
C VAL A 121 -11.61 -15.89 15.28
N GLN A 122 -11.47 -15.92 16.61
CA GLN A 122 -11.21 -17.14 17.38
C GLN A 122 -9.96 -17.91 16.90
N GLY A 123 -8.87 -17.19 16.59
CA GLY A 123 -7.61 -17.78 16.11
C GLY A 123 -7.58 -18.07 14.61
N LYS A 124 -8.69 -17.86 13.89
CA LYS A 124 -8.77 -18.00 12.43
C LYS A 124 -8.72 -16.64 11.76
N LEU A 125 -7.80 -16.48 10.80
CA LEU A 125 -7.75 -15.29 9.95
C LEU A 125 -8.82 -15.37 8.86
N ILE A 126 -9.69 -14.36 8.81
CA ILE A 126 -10.75 -14.21 7.81
C ILE A 126 -10.47 -12.96 7.00
N LEU A 127 -10.48 -13.08 5.67
CA LEU A 127 -10.32 -11.93 4.77
C LEU A 127 -11.43 -10.91 5.04
N GLN A 128 -11.04 -9.71 5.47
CA GLN A 128 -11.98 -8.63 5.76
C GLN A 128 -11.94 -7.55 4.68
N TYR A 129 -10.75 -7.21 4.19
CA TYR A 129 -10.60 -6.19 3.15
C TYR A 129 -9.47 -6.55 2.19
N ARG A 130 -9.66 -6.22 0.92
CA ARG A 130 -8.62 -6.24 -0.10
C ARG A 130 -8.82 -5.06 -1.03
N GLY A 131 -7.83 -4.18 -1.11
CA GLY A 131 -7.96 -2.95 -1.89
C GLY A 131 -6.89 -1.94 -1.55
N SER A 132 -7.12 -0.71 -1.96
CA SER A 132 -6.16 0.37 -1.78
C SER A 132 -6.26 1.04 -0.40
N PHE A 133 -5.12 1.51 0.09
CA PHE A 133 -4.95 2.21 1.34
C PHE A 133 -4.22 3.53 1.11
N TRP A 134 -4.54 4.51 1.96
CA TRP A 134 -3.83 5.78 2.04
C TRP A 134 -3.76 6.20 3.50
N GLN A 135 -2.55 6.41 4.02
CA GLN A 135 -2.32 6.82 5.42
C GLN A 135 -3.08 5.95 6.44
N GLY A 136 -3.00 4.62 6.26
CA GLY A 136 -3.63 3.65 7.15
C GLY A 136 -5.15 3.50 6.99
N ARG A 137 -5.78 4.22 6.05
CA ARG A 137 -7.23 4.17 5.80
C ARG A 137 -7.51 3.55 4.45
N ARG A 138 -8.62 2.80 4.34
CA ARG A 138 -9.13 2.33 3.03
C ARG A 138 -9.40 3.54 2.13
N HIS A 139 -8.92 3.47 0.91
CA HIS A 139 -9.01 4.54 -0.08
C HIS A 139 -9.04 3.94 -1.48
N GLY A 140 -9.61 4.63 -2.47
CA GLY A 140 -9.74 4.11 -3.82
C GLY A 140 -10.60 2.85 -3.87
N HIS A 141 -10.40 1.99 -4.86
CA HIS A 141 -11.22 0.79 -5.01
C HIS A 141 -10.82 -0.34 -4.05
N GLY A 142 -11.80 -1.08 -3.53
CA GLY A 142 -11.57 -2.26 -2.71
C GLY A 142 -12.81 -3.04 -2.32
N ILE A 143 -12.58 -4.30 -1.97
CA ILE A 143 -13.60 -5.27 -1.57
C ILE A 143 -13.56 -5.42 -0.04
N PHE A 144 -14.71 -5.28 0.61
CA PHE A 144 -14.88 -5.46 2.05
C PHE A 144 -15.93 -6.53 2.34
N ALA A 145 -15.56 -7.50 3.19
CA ALA A 145 -16.47 -8.49 3.75
C ALA A 145 -16.87 -8.07 5.17
N TYR A 146 -18.16 -7.91 5.39
CA TYR A 146 -18.73 -7.57 6.69
C TYR A 146 -18.89 -8.82 7.55
N LYS A 147 -18.93 -8.62 8.88
CA LYS A 147 -19.08 -9.71 9.85
C LYS A 147 -20.42 -10.45 9.74
N ASP A 148 -21.45 -9.76 9.25
CA ASP A 148 -22.78 -10.33 9.01
C ASP A 148 -22.84 -11.21 7.74
N GLY A 149 -21.79 -11.20 6.91
CA GLY A 149 -21.72 -11.91 5.62
C GLY A 149 -21.96 -11.01 4.41
N GLY A 150 -22.32 -9.74 4.61
CA GLY A 150 -22.47 -8.78 3.52
C GLY A 150 -21.13 -8.51 2.82
N LYS A 151 -21.17 -8.11 1.55
CA LYS A 151 -19.98 -7.78 0.77
C LYS A 151 -20.15 -6.47 0.02
N TYR A 152 -19.24 -5.53 0.24
CA TYR A 152 -19.13 -4.32 -0.55
C TYR A 152 -17.96 -4.43 -1.53
N ASP A 153 -18.18 -4.01 -2.75
CA ASP A 153 -17.20 -3.94 -3.83
C ASP A 153 -17.33 -2.57 -4.48
N GLY A 154 -16.36 -1.67 -4.31
CA GLY A 154 -16.50 -0.30 -4.77
C GLY A 154 -15.44 0.64 -4.25
N GLU A 155 -15.71 1.92 -4.41
CA GLU A 155 -14.82 2.99 -4.02
C GLU A 155 -14.86 3.33 -2.52
N TRP A 156 -13.73 3.78 -2.01
CA TRP A 156 -13.50 4.13 -0.61
C TRP A 156 -12.82 5.49 -0.54
N GLN A 157 -13.23 6.28 0.42
CA GLN A 157 -12.57 7.52 0.77
C GLN A 157 -12.50 7.66 2.29
N ASN A 158 -11.29 7.84 2.81
CA ASN A 158 -11.03 8.02 4.24
C ASN A 158 -11.69 6.95 5.13
N GLY A 159 -11.67 5.70 4.67
CA GLY A 159 -12.24 4.57 5.41
C GLY A 159 -13.76 4.40 5.28
N LYS A 160 -14.45 5.25 4.51
CA LYS A 160 -15.89 5.16 4.24
C LYS A 160 -16.15 4.76 2.80
N ARG A 161 -17.26 4.06 2.53
CA ARG A 161 -17.76 3.82 1.17
C ARG A 161 -18.02 5.18 0.51
N HIS A 162 -17.57 5.35 -0.72
CA HIS A 162 -17.69 6.57 -1.49
C HIS A 162 -17.76 6.22 -2.98
N GLY A 163 -18.22 7.12 -3.85
CA GLY A 163 -18.24 6.90 -5.29
C GLY A 163 -19.10 5.70 -5.71
N GLU A 164 -18.75 5.06 -6.82
CA GLU A 164 -19.49 3.91 -7.32
C GLU A 164 -19.21 2.64 -6.51
N GLY A 165 -20.27 1.87 -6.21
CA GLY A 165 -20.08 0.58 -5.55
C GLY A 165 -21.32 -0.31 -5.50
N ARG A 166 -21.04 -1.59 -5.32
CA ARG A 166 -21.99 -2.70 -5.23
C ARG A 166 -21.99 -3.31 -3.83
N MET A 167 -23.11 -3.22 -3.14
CA MET A 167 -23.32 -3.86 -1.84
C MET A 167 -24.23 -5.08 -2.00
N ASN A 168 -23.72 -6.24 -1.63
CA ASN A 168 -24.48 -7.49 -1.53
C ASN A 168 -24.85 -7.68 -0.05
N TYR A 169 -26.14 -7.69 0.22
CA TYR A 169 -26.68 -7.92 1.56
C TYR A 169 -26.96 -9.42 1.75
N THR A 170 -27.07 -9.84 3.02
CA THR A 170 -27.22 -11.25 3.40
C THR A 170 -28.63 -11.79 3.18
N ASP A 171 -29.61 -10.90 3.08
CA ASP A 171 -31.00 -11.23 2.70
C ASP A 171 -31.15 -11.52 1.19
N GLY A 172 -30.08 -11.36 0.40
CA GLY A 172 -30.08 -11.51 -1.06
C GLY A 172 -30.35 -10.21 -1.81
N THR A 173 -30.64 -9.12 -1.10
CA THR A 173 -30.77 -7.78 -1.71
C THR A 173 -29.39 -7.32 -2.21
N VAL A 174 -29.37 -6.63 -3.35
CA VAL A 174 -28.16 -6.01 -3.92
C VAL A 174 -28.45 -4.55 -4.21
N TYR A 175 -27.54 -3.66 -3.81
CA TYR A 175 -27.55 -2.26 -4.22
C TYR A 175 -26.32 -1.99 -5.09
N GLU A 176 -26.55 -1.35 -6.25
CA GLU A 176 -25.52 -0.86 -7.16
C GLU A 176 -25.77 0.62 -7.41
N GLY A 177 -24.81 1.49 -7.09
CA GLY A 177 -24.99 2.92 -7.28
C GLY A 177 -23.96 3.76 -6.56
N MET A 178 -24.28 5.04 -6.43
CA MET A 178 -23.40 6.03 -5.82
C MET A 178 -23.45 5.98 -4.29
N TRP A 179 -22.29 6.21 -3.68
CA TRP A 179 -22.09 6.25 -2.24
C TRP A 179 -21.44 7.57 -1.85
N GLU A 180 -21.91 8.13 -0.74
CA GLU A 180 -21.29 9.30 -0.13
C GLU A 180 -21.23 9.12 1.38
N ASN A 181 -20.03 9.30 1.96
CA ASN A 181 -19.80 9.23 3.40
C ASN A 181 -20.35 7.96 4.07
N GLY A 182 -20.32 6.83 3.36
CA GLY A 182 -20.80 5.55 3.86
C GLY A 182 -22.29 5.30 3.65
N LYS A 183 -23.04 6.21 3.03
CA LYS A 183 -24.47 6.10 2.75
C LYS A 183 -24.74 6.06 1.25
N ARG A 184 -25.84 5.45 0.81
CA ARG A 184 -26.31 5.53 -0.58
C ARG A 184 -26.67 6.97 -0.91
N HIS A 185 -26.26 7.41 -2.09
CA HIS A 185 -26.44 8.76 -2.58
C HIS A 185 -26.63 8.72 -4.10
N GLY A 186 -27.19 9.76 -4.72
CA GLY A 186 -27.33 9.88 -6.18
C GLY A 186 -28.07 8.70 -6.82
N ALA A 187 -27.81 8.48 -8.11
CA ALA A 187 -28.45 7.41 -8.86
C ALA A 187 -28.01 6.02 -8.35
N GLY A 188 -28.98 5.12 -8.21
CA GLY A 188 -28.72 3.72 -7.88
C GLY A 188 -29.85 2.77 -8.25
N THR A 189 -29.51 1.49 -8.32
CA THR A 189 -30.42 0.37 -8.53
C THR A 189 -30.39 -0.56 -7.32
N LEU A 190 -31.57 -0.85 -6.78
CA LEU A 190 -31.79 -1.80 -5.70
C LEU A 190 -32.51 -3.03 -6.25
N PHE A 191 -31.81 -4.15 -6.32
CA PHE A 191 -32.35 -5.47 -6.63
C PHE A 191 -32.79 -6.13 -5.33
N LEU A 192 -34.09 -6.33 -5.15
CA LEU A 192 -34.63 -6.95 -3.95
C LEU A 192 -34.53 -8.47 -4.05
N ALA A 193 -34.45 -9.14 -2.90
CA ALA A 193 -34.37 -10.60 -2.81
C ALA A 193 -35.55 -11.33 -3.48
N ASN A 194 -36.71 -10.68 -3.59
CA ASN A 194 -37.89 -11.23 -4.27
C ASN A 194 -37.85 -11.08 -5.81
N GLY A 195 -36.79 -10.47 -6.35
CA GLY A 195 -36.59 -10.20 -7.78
C GLY A 195 -37.09 -8.85 -8.25
N ASP A 196 -37.84 -8.11 -7.43
CA ASP A 196 -38.28 -6.76 -7.79
C ASP A 196 -37.09 -5.79 -7.82
N VAL A 197 -37.20 -4.77 -8.66
CA VAL A 197 -36.10 -3.81 -8.90
C VAL A 197 -36.60 -2.40 -8.67
N TYR A 198 -35.83 -1.60 -7.95
CA TYR A 198 -36.04 -0.16 -7.86
C TYR A 198 -34.85 0.57 -8.48
N GLN A 199 -35.11 1.52 -9.37
CA GLN A 199 -34.11 2.42 -9.95
C GLN A 199 -34.49 3.85 -9.59
N GLY A 200 -33.59 4.63 -9.03
CA GLY A 200 -33.87 6.01 -8.70
C GLY A 200 -32.76 6.68 -7.92
N ASP A 201 -33.05 7.90 -7.49
CA ASP A 201 -32.11 8.72 -6.72
C ASP A 201 -32.19 8.43 -5.22
N TYR A 202 -31.06 8.60 -4.56
CA TYR A 202 -30.88 8.38 -3.12
C TYR A 202 -30.25 9.60 -2.46
N ALA A 203 -30.65 9.87 -1.22
CA ALA A 203 -29.97 10.80 -0.33
C ALA A 203 -29.97 10.26 1.10
N LEU A 204 -28.79 10.19 1.72
CA LEU A 204 -28.62 9.73 3.11
C LEU A 204 -29.27 8.36 3.38
N ASP A 205 -29.09 7.40 2.48
CA ASP A 205 -29.71 6.07 2.47
C ASP A 205 -31.21 6.00 2.19
N LEU A 206 -31.88 7.13 2.00
CA LEU A 206 -33.30 7.18 1.65
C LEU A 206 -33.47 7.31 0.14
N LYS A 207 -34.57 6.76 -0.38
CA LYS A 207 -35.02 7.03 -1.75
C LYS A 207 -35.46 8.48 -1.80
N ASP A 208 -34.79 9.31 -2.58
CA ASP A 208 -35.02 10.75 -2.62
C ASP A 208 -34.81 11.26 -4.05
N GLY A 209 -35.89 11.68 -4.69
CA GLY A 209 -35.92 12.05 -6.11
C GLY A 209 -36.73 11.08 -6.97
N PRO A 210 -36.69 11.25 -8.30
CA PRO A 210 -37.42 10.39 -9.24
C PRO A 210 -36.93 8.94 -9.16
N GLY A 211 -37.86 7.99 -9.31
CA GLY A 211 -37.52 6.59 -9.39
C GLY A 211 -38.64 5.73 -9.94
N THR A 212 -38.26 4.59 -10.50
CA THR A 212 -39.14 3.60 -11.13
C THR A 212 -39.01 2.28 -10.38
N PHE A 213 -40.15 1.64 -10.10
CA PHE A 213 -40.21 0.32 -9.49
C PHE A 213 -40.71 -0.71 -10.51
N PHE A 214 -39.97 -1.79 -10.67
CA PHE A 214 -40.28 -2.90 -11.56
C PHE A 214 -40.69 -4.12 -10.73
N TYR A 215 -41.95 -4.53 -10.87
CA TYR A 215 -42.48 -5.73 -10.26
C TYR A 215 -42.20 -6.94 -11.15
N VAL A 216 -41.07 -7.60 -10.92
CA VAL A 216 -40.66 -8.79 -11.67
C VAL A 216 -41.27 -10.05 -11.05
N SER A 217 -41.49 -10.03 -9.73
CA SER A 217 -42.11 -11.14 -9.04
C SER A 217 -43.53 -11.42 -9.59
N LYS A 218 -43.74 -12.62 -10.13
CA LYS A 218 -45.08 -13.07 -10.49
C LYS A 218 -45.86 -13.26 -9.19
N LYS A 219 -46.90 -12.47 -8.94
CA LYS A 219 -47.85 -12.74 -7.85
C LYS A 219 -48.26 -14.21 -7.93
N LYS A 220 -47.97 -15.00 -6.90
CA LYS A 220 -48.65 -16.28 -6.70
C LYS A 220 -50.13 -15.91 -6.52
N ARG A 221 -50.94 -16.13 -7.57
CA ARG A 221 -52.39 -16.09 -7.50
C ARG A 221 -52.89 -17.29 -6.70
#